data_AF-A0A7D8UEH3-F1
#
_entry.id   AF-A0A7D8UEH3-F1
#
_cell.length_a   1.000
_cell.length_b   1.000
_cell.length_c   1.000
_cell.angle_alpha   90.00
_cell.angle_beta   90.00
_cell.angle_gamma   90.00
#
_symmetry.space_group_name_H-M   'P 1'
#
loop_
_entity.id
_entity.type
_entity.pdbx_description
1 polymer ?
#
loop_
_entity_poly.entity_id
_entity_poly.type
_entity_poly.pdbx_seq_one_letter_code
_entity_poly.pdbx_strand_id
1 'polypeptide(L)'
;MPSTFEDFGTRFLYPDNWTIQARERDRDCEGVTLDLPRGGFFSVTRHFAHSDPEKLLTQIGDSMKSEYPEIETDPLAVSDEDDFFLESRFYYLDLLIISRAIAIETQQDVVIVQCQAESREFDANEPVFQAILQSLRESIDTPE
;
A
#
# COMPACT_ATOMS: atom_id res chain seq x y z
N MET A 1 6.84 5.45 -20.80
CA MET A 1 5.82 6.47 -20.43
C MET A 1 5.07 5.89 -19.25
N PRO A 2 4.66 6.67 -18.23
CA PRO A 2 3.88 6.10 -17.14
C PRO A 2 2.58 5.49 -17.69
N SER A 3 2.20 4.33 -17.14
CA SER A 3 0.92 3.68 -17.39
C SER A 3 -0.13 4.19 -16.41
N THR A 4 -1.40 4.11 -16.78
CA THR A 4 -2.51 4.51 -15.91
C THR A 4 -3.26 3.26 -15.44
N PHE A 5 -3.51 3.17 -14.14
CA PHE A 5 -4.47 2.26 -13.55
C PHE A 5 -5.77 3.02 -13.30
N GLU A 6 -6.91 2.42 -13.65
CA GLU A 6 -8.23 3.00 -13.44
C GLU A 6 -9.26 1.88 -13.26
N ASP A 7 -9.67 1.65 -12.02
CA ASP A 7 -10.69 0.66 -11.66
C ASP A 7 -11.21 0.91 -10.24
N PHE A 8 -12.37 0.34 -9.88
CA PHE A 8 -12.99 0.38 -8.54
C PHE A 8 -13.04 1.78 -7.88
N GLY A 9 -13.19 2.81 -8.72
CA GLY A 9 -13.24 4.21 -8.30
C GLY A 9 -11.90 4.76 -7.79
N THR A 10 -10.78 4.18 -8.22
CA THR A 10 -9.42 4.70 -7.98
C THR A 10 -8.68 4.86 -9.30
N ARG A 11 -7.80 5.87 -9.37
CA ARG A 11 -6.99 6.11 -10.57
C ARG A 11 -5.61 6.62 -10.18
N PHE A 12 -4.56 6.02 -10.75
CA PHE A 12 -3.19 6.47 -10.50
C PHE A 12 -2.24 6.15 -11.65
N LEU A 13 -1.17 6.92 -11.74
CA LEU A 13 -0.08 6.69 -12.68
C LEU A 13 1.00 5.80 -12.04
N TYR A 14 1.53 4.83 -12.79
CA TYR A 14 2.61 3.94 -12.33
C TYR A 14 3.65 3.68 -13.44
N PRO A 15 4.87 3.22 -13.12
CA PRO A 15 5.88 2.91 -14.13
C PRO A 15 5.46 1.78 -15.09
N ASP A 16 5.75 1.92 -16.37
CA ASP A 16 5.40 0.92 -17.40
C ASP A 16 6.15 -0.41 -17.28
N ASN A 17 7.21 -0.45 -16.48
CA ASN A 17 7.97 -1.65 -16.19
C ASN A 17 7.48 -2.42 -14.95
N TRP A 18 6.38 -2.01 -14.33
CA TRP A 18 5.73 -2.75 -13.24
C TRP A 18 4.63 -3.65 -13.79
N THR A 19 4.43 -4.81 -13.15
CA THR A 19 3.47 -5.81 -13.63
C THR A 19 2.26 -5.87 -12.72
N ILE A 20 1.06 -5.62 -13.27
CA ILE A 20 -0.19 -5.80 -12.53
C ILE A 20 -0.42 -7.30 -12.33
N GLN A 21 -0.64 -7.69 -11.08
CA GLN A 21 -1.03 -9.04 -10.69
C GLN A 21 -2.55 -9.18 -10.74
N ALA A 22 -3.01 -10.33 -11.24
CA ALA A 22 -4.41 -10.69 -11.21
C ALA A 22 -4.83 -10.97 -9.76
N ARG A 23 -5.84 -10.24 -9.27
CA ARG A 23 -6.43 -10.46 -7.95
C ARG A 23 -7.87 -10.93 -8.10
N GLU A 24 -8.28 -11.87 -7.25
CA GLU A 24 -9.69 -12.26 -7.15
C GLU A 24 -10.48 -11.16 -6.45
N ARG A 25 -11.70 -10.89 -6.93
CA ARG A 25 -12.57 -9.89 -6.28
C ARG A 25 -13.02 -10.40 -4.92
N ASP A 26 -12.90 -9.55 -3.92
CA ASP A 26 -13.54 -9.75 -2.62
C ASP A 26 -14.87 -8.98 -2.60
N ARG A 27 -15.83 -9.41 -1.76
CA ARG A 27 -17.08 -8.68 -1.57
C ARG A 27 -16.90 -7.43 -0.72
N ASP A 28 -15.93 -7.45 0.19
CA ASP A 28 -15.74 -6.39 1.18
C ASP A 28 -14.63 -5.40 0.78
N CYS A 29 -13.81 -5.75 -0.22
CA CYS A 29 -12.79 -4.87 -0.78
C CYS A 29 -12.50 -5.15 -2.26
N GLU A 30 -12.05 -4.11 -2.97
CA GLU A 30 -11.49 -4.25 -4.33
C GLU A 30 -10.08 -3.64 -4.35
N GLY A 31 -9.17 -4.21 -5.13
CA GLY A 31 -7.79 -3.76 -5.11
C GLY A 31 -6.93 -4.34 -6.22
N VAL A 32 -5.75 -3.76 -6.36
CA VAL A 32 -4.72 -4.13 -7.33
C VAL A 32 -3.38 -4.29 -6.63
N THR A 33 -2.58 -5.24 -7.10
CA THR A 33 -1.18 -5.40 -6.69
C THR A 33 -0.31 -5.28 -7.93
N LEU A 34 0.79 -4.53 -7.83
CA LEU A 34 1.80 -4.35 -8.85
C LEU A 34 3.13 -4.91 -8.34
N ASP A 35 3.78 -5.76 -9.14
CA ASP A 35 5.12 -6.24 -8.83
C ASP A 35 6.17 -5.28 -9.33
N LEU A 36 7.16 -5.03 -8.46
CA LEU A 36 8.33 -4.24 -8.80
C LEU A 36 9.32 -5.09 -9.62
N PRO A 37 10.03 -4.48 -10.59
CA PRO A 37 10.91 -5.21 -11.50
C PRO A 37 12.09 -5.92 -10.82
N ARG A 38 12.45 -5.50 -9.61
CA ARG A 38 13.59 -6.03 -8.84
C ARG A 38 13.18 -6.77 -7.57
N GLY A 39 11.89 -7.10 -7.45
CA GLY A 39 11.31 -7.77 -6.30
C GLY A 39 10.59 -6.80 -5.37
N GLY A 40 9.61 -7.33 -4.65
CA GLY A 40 8.67 -6.53 -3.87
C GLY A 40 7.40 -6.20 -4.64
N PHE A 41 6.48 -5.53 -3.97
CA PHE A 41 5.18 -5.17 -4.53
C PHE A 41 4.71 -3.79 -4.04
N PHE A 42 3.75 -3.23 -4.76
CA PHE A 42 2.94 -2.09 -4.38
C PHE A 42 1.47 -2.47 -4.59
N SER A 43 0.64 -2.32 -3.58
CA SER A 43 -0.78 -2.66 -3.66
C SER A 43 -1.66 -1.53 -3.18
N VAL A 44 -2.79 -1.35 -3.83
CA VAL A 44 -3.85 -0.42 -3.45
C VAL A 44 -5.12 -1.23 -3.26
N THR A 45 -5.73 -1.16 -2.08
CA THR A 45 -6.97 -1.86 -1.74
C THR A 45 -7.97 -0.89 -1.15
N ARG A 46 -9.15 -0.79 -1.73
CA ARG A 46 -10.27 0.00 -1.22
C ARG A 46 -11.20 -0.90 -0.40
N HIS A 47 -11.36 -0.56 0.86
CA HIS A 47 -12.28 -1.22 1.80
C HIS A 47 -13.57 -0.41 1.91
N PHE A 48 -14.69 -1.06 1.64
CA PHE A 48 -15.99 -0.40 1.65
C PHE A 48 -16.60 -0.30 3.06
N ALA A 49 -17.62 0.54 3.22
CA ALA A 49 -18.51 0.59 4.38
C ALA A 49 -17.93 1.12 5.71
N HIS A 50 -17.23 2.28 5.67
CA HIS A 50 -16.71 2.97 6.87
C HIS A 50 -15.88 2.05 7.77
N SER A 51 -14.92 1.35 7.15
CA SER A 51 -13.93 0.58 7.88
C SER A 51 -13.06 1.50 8.73
N ASP A 52 -12.57 1.02 9.86
CA ASP A 52 -11.70 1.79 10.76
C ASP A 52 -10.23 1.67 10.30
N PRO A 53 -9.56 2.78 9.90
CA PRO A 53 -8.24 2.74 9.32
C PRO A 53 -7.18 2.18 10.28
N GLU A 54 -7.26 2.50 11.56
CA GLU A 54 -6.33 2.00 12.58
C GLU A 54 -6.49 0.48 12.75
N LYS A 55 -7.73 0.00 12.76
CA LYS A 55 -8.01 -1.45 12.83
C LYS A 55 -7.49 -2.19 11.61
N LEU A 56 -7.67 -1.65 10.41
CA LEU A 56 -7.18 -2.27 9.17
C LEU A 56 -5.66 -2.39 9.17
N LEU A 57 -4.94 -1.32 9.55
CA LEU A 57 -3.47 -1.36 9.65
C LEU A 57 -2.99 -2.32 10.75
N THR A 58 -3.68 -2.34 11.89
CA THR A 58 -3.37 -3.30 12.97
C THR A 58 -3.53 -4.74 12.49
N GLN A 59 -4.60 -5.05 11.75
CA GLN A 59 -4.81 -6.39 11.17
C GLN A 59 -3.69 -6.77 10.20
N ILE A 60 -3.24 -5.84 9.35
CA ILE A 60 -2.11 -6.07 8.45
C ILE A 60 -0.83 -6.39 9.24
N GLY A 61 -0.53 -5.59 10.27
CA GLY A 61 0.63 -5.81 11.14
C GLY A 61 0.57 -7.17 11.86
N ASP A 62 -0.59 -7.54 12.39
CA ASP A 62 -0.81 -8.82 13.07
C ASP A 62 -0.68 -10.02 12.11
N SER A 63 -1.23 -9.90 10.89
CA SER A 63 -1.07 -10.90 9.84
C SER A 63 0.41 -11.09 9.47
N MET A 64 1.14 -9.99 9.25
CA MET A 64 2.57 -10.05 8.96
C MET A 64 3.36 -10.68 10.10
N LYS A 65 3.04 -10.36 11.35
CA LYS A 65 3.69 -10.94 12.54
C LYS A 65 3.41 -12.42 12.72
N SER A 66 2.25 -12.90 12.29
CA SER A 66 1.94 -14.33 12.27
C SER A 66 2.79 -15.09 11.25
N GLU A 67 3.10 -14.47 10.11
CA GLU A 67 3.94 -15.07 9.06
C GLU A 67 5.44 -14.95 9.34
N TYR A 68 5.85 -13.81 9.91
CA TYR A 68 7.24 -13.47 10.23
C TYR A 68 7.33 -13.13 11.73
N PRO A 69 7.54 -14.13 12.62
CA PRO A 69 7.53 -13.91 14.06
C PRO A 69 8.57 -12.92 14.59
N GLU A 70 9.67 -12.73 13.85
CA GLU A 70 10.75 -11.80 14.18
C GLU A 70 10.58 -10.41 13.56
N ILE A 71 9.41 -10.12 12.95
CA ILE A 71 9.13 -8.79 12.40
C ILE A 71 9.15 -7.74 13.51
N GLU A 72 9.88 -6.66 13.24
CA GLU A 72 9.82 -5.44 14.03
C GLU A 72 8.83 -4.50 13.37
N THR A 73 7.80 -4.10 14.10
CA THR A 73 6.79 -3.14 13.63
C THR A 73 6.83 -1.92 14.53
N ASP A 74 7.01 -0.75 13.93
CA ASP A 74 6.97 0.51 14.64
C ASP A 74 5.54 0.84 15.09
N PRO A 75 5.35 1.63 16.16
CA PRO A 75 4.01 2.05 16.57
C PRO A 75 3.29 2.78 15.45
N LEU A 76 1.96 2.61 15.39
CA LEU A 76 1.11 3.33 14.43
C LEU A 76 1.38 4.84 14.54
N ALA A 77 1.64 5.46 13.40
CA ALA A 77 1.95 6.88 13.30
C ALA A 77 0.96 7.56 12.35
N VAL A 78 0.92 8.89 12.40
CA VAL A 78 0.06 9.74 11.57
C VAL A 78 0.94 10.64 10.72
N SER A 79 0.67 10.71 9.41
CA SER A 79 1.38 11.57 8.45
C SER A 79 0.99 13.04 8.62
N ASP A 80 1.69 13.95 7.93
CA ASP A 80 1.30 15.36 7.86
C ASP A 80 -0.03 15.58 7.12
N GLU A 81 -0.47 14.59 6.33
CA GLU A 81 -1.75 14.56 5.60
C GLU A 81 -2.87 13.84 6.39
N ASP A 82 -2.69 13.63 7.69
CA ASP A 82 -3.63 12.95 8.61
C ASP A 82 -3.90 11.46 8.28
N ASP A 83 -3.01 10.79 7.54
CA ASP A 83 -3.13 9.34 7.30
C ASP A 83 -2.44 8.53 8.37
N PHE A 84 -3.06 7.42 8.75
CA PHE A 84 -2.39 6.43 9.57
C PHE A 84 -1.39 5.64 8.73
N PHE A 85 -0.22 5.35 9.28
CA PHE A 85 0.73 4.46 8.65
C PHE A 85 1.44 3.55 9.64
N LEU A 86 1.84 2.40 9.13
CA LEU A 86 2.54 1.33 9.82
C LEU A 86 3.78 0.98 9.02
N GLU A 87 4.95 0.99 9.67
CA GLU A 87 6.19 0.52 9.08
C GLU A 87 6.70 -0.72 9.82
N SER A 88 7.12 -1.71 9.04
CA SER A 88 7.63 -2.97 9.54
C SER A 88 8.90 -3.39 8.82
N ARG A 89 9.78 -4.08 9.55
CA ARG A 89 11.12 -4.48 9.12
C ARG A 89 11.37 -5.92 9.54
N PHE A 90 11.84 -6.77 8.62
CA PHE A 90 12.20 -8.17 8.94
C PHE A 90 13.29 -8.68 8.01
N TYR A 91 13.99 -9.73 8.43
CA TYR A 91 14.96 -10.43 7.59
C TYR A 91 14.29 -11.56 6.80
N TYR A 92 14.61 -11.64 5.51
CA TYR A 92 14.21 -12.75 4.64
C TYR A 92 15.37 -13.10 3.70
N LEU A 93 15.89 -14.34 3.80
CA LEU A 93 17.03 -14.82 3.01
C LEU A 93 18.24 -13.87 3.07
N ASP A 94 18.63 -13.45 4.28
CA ASP A 94 19.72 -12.49 4.55
C ASP A 94 19.52 -11.06 4.02
N LEU A 95 18.33 -10.75 3.49
CA LEU A 95 17.94 -9.41 3.04
C LEU A 95 17.04 -8.76 4.09
N LEU A 96 17.27 -7.47 4.36
CA LEU A 96 16.35 -6.67 5.16
C LEU A 96 15.20 -6.22 4.27
N ILE A 97 13.98 -6.64 4.60
CA ILE A 97 12.75 -6.25 3.92
C ILE A 97 12.08 -5.13 4.71
N ILE A 98 11.65 -4.10 4.00
CA ILE A 98 10.84 -3.00 4.51
C ILE A 98 9.42 -3.19 3.97
N SER A 99 8.42 -3.08 4.84
CA SER A 99 7.00 -3.03 4.49
C SER A 99 6.41 -1.78 5.09
N ARG A 100 5.70 -0.99 4.28
CA ARG A 100 4.98 0.20 4.73
C ARG A 100 3.54 0.09 4.26
N ALA A 101 2.61 0.24 5.19
CA ALA A 101 1.19 0.32 4.92
C ALA A 101 0.66 1.69 5.36
N ILE A 102 -0.19 2.29 4.54
CA ILE A 102 -0.78 3.62 4.73
C ILE A 102 -2.30 3.45 4.57
N ALA A 103 -3.07 4.01 5.49
CA ALA A 103 -4.53 4.05 5.42
C ALA A 103 -4.98 5.48 5.17
N ILE A 104 -5.55 5.71 4.00
CA ILE A 104 -6.14 6.98 3.59
C ILE A 104 -7.64 6.89 3.83
N GLU A 105 -8.15 7.71 4.76
CA GLU A 105 -9.58 7.79 5.03
C GLU A 105 -10.25 8.67 3.97
N THR A 106 -11.36 8.18 3.41
CA THR A 106 -12.24 8.95 2.52
C THR A 106 -13.61 9.12 3.17
N GLN A 107 -14.53 9.87 2.56
CA GLN A 107 -15.85 10.12 3.14
C GLN A 107 -16.67 8.85 3.42
N GLN A 108 -16.44 7.75 2.70
CA GLN A 108 -17.25 6.53 2.82
C GLN A 108 -16.45 5.23 2.98
N ASP A 109 -15.18 5.25 2.59
CA ASP A 109 -14.32 4.09 2.44
C ASP A 109 -12.92 4.37 3.02
N VAL A 110 -12.13 3.32 3.20
CA VAL A 110 -10.70 3.44 3.53
C VAL A 110 -9.89 2.83 2.40
N VAL A 111 -8.89 3.56 1.91
CA VAL A 111 -7.93 3.05 0.93
C VAL A 111 -6.64 2.68 1.65
N ILE A 112 -6.28 1.41 1.59
CA ILE A 112 -5.01 0.88 2.06
C ILE A 112 -4.02 0.85 0.91
N VAL A 113 -2.91 1.56 1.07
CA VAL A 113 -1.73 1.43 0.21
C VAL A 113 -0.67 0.66 0.97
N GLN A 114 -0.16 -0.42 0.39
CA GLN A 114 0.94 -1.19 0.97
C GLN A 114 2.06 -1.34 -0.05
N CYS A 115 3.30 -1.10 0.39
CA CYS A 115 4.48 -1.35 -0.41
C CYS A 115 5.49 -2.16 0.40
N GLN A 116 6.15 -3.10 -0.26
CA GLN A 116 7.16 -3.95 0.36
C GLN A 116 8.29 -4.20 -0.62
N ALA A 117 9.53 -4.04 -0.17
CA ALA A 117 10.72 -4.35 -0.97
C ALA A 117 11.93 -4.61 -0.06
N GLU A 118 13.01 -5.12 -0.65
CA GLU A 118 14.31 -5.10 0.01
C GLU A 118 14.74 -3.64 0.27
N SER A 119 15.40 -3.39 1.41
CA SER A 119 15.72 -2.04 1.92
C SER A 119 16.32 -1.11 0.87
N ARG A 120 17.31 -1.53 0.09
CA ARG A 120 17.94 -0.67 -0.92
C ARG A 120 17.00 -0.40 -2.11
N GLU A 121 16.23 -1.39 -2.50
CA GLU A 121 15.20 -1.22 -3.53
C GLU A 121 14.04 -0.35 -3.04
N PHE A 122 13.69 -0.43 -1.75
CA PHE A 122 12.67 0.40 -1.13
C PHE A 122 13.10 1.87 -1.20
N ASP A 123 14.31 2.20 -0.73
CA ASP A 123 14.87 3.55 -0.80
C ASP A 123 14.92 4.08 -2.24
N ALA A 124 15.30 3.23 -3.20
CA ALA A 124 15.38 3.61 -4.61
C ALA A 124 14.00 3.89 -5.24
N ASN A 125 12.95 3.20 -4.79
CA ASN A 125 11.59 3.36 -5.29
C ASN A 125 10.74 4.34 -4.46
N GLU A 126 11.22 4.82 -3.31
CA GLU A 126 10.46 5.73 -2.45
C GLU A 126 9.93 6.98 -3.19
N PRO A 127 10.71 7.67 -4.05
CA PRO A 127 10.18 8.79 -4.83
C PRO A 127 9.06 8.39 -5.79
N VAL A 128 9.08 7.15 -6.29
CA VAL A 128 8.04 6.61 -7.17
C VAL A 128 6.79 6.26 -6.37
N PHE A 129 6.92 5.64 -5.19
CA PHE A 129 5.80 5.38 -4.29
C PHE A 129 5.08 6.67 -3.91
N GLN A 130 5.83 7.72 -3.58
CA GLN A 130 5.26 9.03 -3.25
C GLN A 130 4.52 9.66 -4.45
N ALA A 131 5.06 9.54 -5.67
CA ALA A 131 4.38 10.03 -6.86
C ALA A 131 3.08 9.26 -7.17
N ILE A 132 3.06 7.94 -6.97
CA ILE A 132 1.86 7.12 -7.11
C ILE A 132 0.83 7.51 -6.05
N LEU A 133 1.25 7.65 -4.79
CA LEU A 133 0.40 8.03 -3.66
C LEU A 133 -0.27 9.39 -3.90
N GLN A 134 0.51 10.38 -4.34
CA GLN A 134 0.00 11.71 -4.70
C GLN A 134 -1.04 11.62 -5.83
N SER A 135 -0.74 10.88 -6.90
CA SER A 135 -1.68 10.69 -8.01
C SER A 135 -2.96 9.97 -7.58
N LEU A 136 -2.86 9.02 -6.63
CA LEU A 136 -4.00 8.32 -6.07
C LEU A 136 -4.89 9.27 -5.26
N ARG A 137 -4.30 10.10 -4.38
CA ARG A 137 -5.03 11.11 -3.60
C ARG A 137 -5.85 12.05 -4.46
N GLU A 138 -5.24 12.58 -5.51
CA GLU A 138 -5.92 13.48 -6.46
C GLU A 138 -7.16 12.82 -7.10
N SER A 139 -7.13 11.49 -7.28
CA SER A 139 -8.28 10.75 -7.82
C SER A 139 -9.41 10.51 -6.81
N ILE A 140 -9.08 10.32 -5.53
CA ILE A 140 -10.07 10.00 -4.49
C ILE A 140 -10.69 11.25 -3.85
N ASP A 141 -9.97 12.38 -3.84
CA ASP A 141 -10.45 13.67 -3.31
C ASP A 141 -11.34 14.44 -4.30
N THR A 142 -11.42 14.00 -5.55
CA THR A 142 -12.28 14.63 -6.56
C THR A 142 -13.64 13.93 -6.55
N PRO A 143 -14.69 14.49 -5.93
CA PRO A 143 -16.04 13.99 -6.15
C PRO A 143 -16.42 14.24 -7.62
N GLU A 144 -16.82 13.18 -8.34
CA GLU A 144 -17.54 13.33 -9.62
C GLU A 144 -18.84 14.14 -9.44
#